data_AF-A0A843MAX3-F1
#
_entry.id   AF-A0A843MAX3-F1
#
_cell.length_a   1.000
_cell.length_b   1.000
_cell.length_c   1.000
_cell.angle_alpha   90.00
_cell.angle_beta   90.00
_cell.angle_gamma   90.00
#
_symmetry.space_group_name_H-M   'P 1'
#
loop_
_entity.id
_entity.type
_entity.pdbx_description
1 polymer ?
#
loop_
_entity_poly.entity_id
_entity_poly.type
_entity_poly.pdbx_seq_one_letter_code
_entity_poly.pdbx_strand_id
1 'polypeptide(L)'
;MSDISYSKFLIKSKFNPKKAKKYMESYDKIMESGLFDKNYYLKAYPHIAKSGMDPLVHYLFYGYKEDKNPSAQFNLKRYLEEYPEIKKMGLNPLVHYIDNDHEGFTLEENPFVARRKKILDTNSLFLADYSFDSEPLVSIIILNRNGLGHLQRLFADFDKKTNYSNYEIIVVDNASCDKSVEYLHSLNLPIRVIENSENVSFSKGNNDAAKIANGEYLILLNNDIEPTYGWLNEMVGTVLNNENVGSVGAKLIFPYYEDMESQGKSFSIQHAGVKFREERTPYIYGPYHEHMYSTMLFSDELNHKKE
;
A
#
# COMPACT_ATOMS: atom_id res chain seq x y z
N MET A 1 -6.55 -22.73 -8.26
CA MET A 1 -7.09 -22.65 -9.62
C MET A 1 -8.55 -22.25 -9.51
N SER A 2 -8.95 -21.12 -10.08
CA SER A 2 -10.36 -20.73 -10.13
C SER A 2 -11.05 -21.61 -11.17
N ASP A 3 -11.94 -22.48 -10.70
CA ASP A 3 -12.69 -23.42 -11.55
C ASP A 3 -13.81 -22.66 -12.29
N ILE A 4 -13.42 -21.85 -13.28
CA ILE A 4 -14.39 -21.12 -14.10
C ILE A 4 -15.06 -22.10 -15.05
N SER A 5 -16.31 -22.43 -14.74
CA SER A 5 -17.11 -23.34 -15.56
C SER A 5 -17.22 -22.88 -17.02
N TYR A 6 -17.00 -23.83 -17.95
CA TYR A 6 -17.25 -23.70 -19.38
C TYR A 6 -18.64 -23.11 -19.69
N SER A 7 -19.64 -23.38 -18.83
CA SER A 7 -20.99 -22.81 -18.97
C SER A 7 -21.00 -21.28 -19.00
N LYS A 8 -20.08 -20.62 -18.29
CA LYS A 8 -19.95 -19.16 -18.29
C LYS A 8 -19.52 -18.63 -19.66
N PHE A 9 -18.59 -19.32 -20.33
CA PHE A 9 -18.14 -18.96 -21.67
C PHE A 9 -19.19 -19.29 -22.74
N LEU A 10 -19.97 -20.35 -22.57
CA LEU A 10 -21.14 -20.63 -23.41
C LEU A 10 -22.17 -19.50 -23.36
N ILE A 11 -22.49 -18.98 -22.17
CA ILE A 11 -23.41 -17.85 -22.04
C ILE A 11 -22.83 -16.62 -22.76
N LYS A 12 -21.55 -16.29 -22.54
CA LYS A 12 -20.88 -15.16 -23.22
C LYS A 12 -20.81 -15.32 -24.73
N SER A 13 -20.70 -16.55 -25.24
CA SER A 13 -20.64 -16.84 -26.67
C SER A 13 -22.01 -16.90 -27.34
N LYS A 14 -23.11 -16.63 -26.61
CA LYS A 14 -24.50 -16.84 -27.06
C LYS A 14 -24.73 -18.30 -27.47
N PHE A 15 -24.26 -19.22 -26.64
CA PHE A 15 -24.34 -20.68 -26.80
C PHE A 15 -23.64 -21.22 -28.06
N ASN A 16 -22.64 -20.49 -28.60
CA ASN A 16 -21.79 -20.99 -29.67
C ASN A 16 -20.59 -21.77 -29.08
N PRO A 17 -20.50 -23.10 -29.28
CA PRO A 17 -19.47 -23.92 -28.61
C PRO A 17 -18.05 -23.64 -29.10
N LYS A 18 -17.87 -23.40 -30.41
CA LYS A 18 -16.55 -23.07 -30.99
C LYS A 18 -16.01 -21.76 -30.42
N LYS A 19 -16.87 -20.76 -30.32
CA LYS A 19 -16.52 -19.45 -29.76
C LYS A 19 -16.30 -19.52 -28.24
N ALA A 20 -17.07 -20.31 -27.51
CA ALA A 20 -16.86 -20.56 -26.09
C ALA A 20 -15.51 -21.24 -25.83
N LYS A 21 -15.15 -22.23 -26.66
CA LYS A 21 -13.84 -22.90 -26.58
C LYS A 21 -12.70 -21.90 -26.77
N LYS A 22 -12.79 -21.02 -27.78
CA LYS A 22 -11.78 -19.97 -28.00
C LYS A 22 -11.65 -19.01 -26.80
N TYR A 23 -12.75 -18.68 -26.14
CA TYR A 23 -12.71 -17.83 -24.93
C TYR A 23 -12.04 -18.53 -23.75
N MET A 24 -12.29 -19.82 -23.58
CA MET A 24 -11.62 -20.62 -22.56
C MET A 24 -10.13 -20.73 -22.85
N GLU A 25 -9.74 -21.01 -24.09
CA GLU A 25 -8.33 -21.02 -24.53
C GLU A 25 -7.64 -19.68 -24.27
N SER A 26 -8.29 -18.54 -24.57
CA SER A 26 -7.72 -17.22 -24.24
C SER A 26 -7.62 -16.95 -22.74
N TYR A 27 -8.58 -17.45 -21.95
CA TYR A 27 -8.54 -17.33 -20.49
C TYR A 27 -7.36 -18.11 -19.92
N ASP A 28 -7.22 -19.37 -20.33
CA ASP A 28 -6.13 -20.26 -19.88
C ASP A 28 -4.77 -19.69 -20.27
N LYS A 29 -4.61 -19.23 -21.52
CA LYS A 29 -3.38 -18.56 -21.99
C LYS A 29 -2.99 -17.36 -21.12
N ILE A 30 -3.93 -16.47 -20.82
CA ILE A 30 -3.64 -15.29 -19.98
C ILE A 30 -3.25 -15.74 -18.57
N MET A 31 -3.98 -16.69 -17.99
CA MET A 31 -3.71 -17.21 -16.66
C MET A 31 -2.33 -17.87 -16.56
N GLU A 32 -1.97 -18.71 -17.54
CA GLU A 32 -0.68 -19.41 -17.60
C GLU A 32 0.50 -18.47 -17.88
N SER A 33 0.27 -17.39 -18.64
CA SER A 33 1.32 -16.41 -18.95
C SER A 33 1.88 -15.66 -17.73
N GLY A 34 1.13 -15.63 -16.62
CA GLY A 34 1.47 -14.80 -15.45
C GLY A 34 1.35 -13.28 -15.68
N LEU A 35 0.88 -12.84 -16.86
CA LEU A 35 0.78 -11.42 -17.21
C LEU A 35 -0.48 -10.72 -16.69
N PHE A 36 -1.42 -11.48 -16.11
CA PHE A 36 -2.57 -10.93 -15.40
C PHE A 36 -2.38 -11.07 -13.89
N ASP A 37 -2.32 -9.93 -13.20
CA ASP A 37 -2.21 -9.88 -11.74
C ASP A 37 -3.57 -9.55 -11.15
N LYS A 38 -4.21 -10.58 -10.57
CA LYS A 38 -5.52 -10.47 -9.94
C LYS A 38 -5.54 -9.43 -8.81
N ASN A 39 -4.49 -9.36 -8.01
CA ASN A 39 -4.42 -8.46 -6.85
C ASN A 39 -4.25 -7.02 -7.33
N TYR A 40 -3.36 -6.79 -8.29
CA TYR A 40 -3.25 -5.51 -8.98
C TYR A 40 -4.58 -5.07 -9.57
N TYR A 41 -5.25 -5.95 -10.33
CA TYR A 41 -6.48 -5.62 -11.05
C TYR A 41 -7.63 -5.24 -10.10
N LEU A 42 -7.80 -5.98 -9.00
CA LEU A 42 -8.84 -5.68 -8.00
C LEU A 42 -8.53 -4.41 -7.20
N LYS A 43 -7.25 -4.13 -6.97
CA LYS A 43 -6.80 -2.90 -6.28
C LYS A 43 -6.99 -1.67 -7.16
N ALA A 44 -6.60 -1.74 -8.43
CA ALA A 44 -6.78 -0.65 -9.41
C ALA A 44 -8.27 -0.44 -9.75
N TYR A 45 -9.09 -1.49 -9.72
CA TYR A 45 -10.51 -1.43 -10.08
C TYR A 45 -11.44 -1.97 -8.97
N PRO A 46 -11.60 -1.26 -7.83
CA PRO A 46 -12.35 -1.77 -6.67
C PRO A 46 -13.83 -2.08 -6.93
N HIS A 47 -14.45 -1.46 -7.93
CA HIS A 47 -15.82 -1.76 -8.34
C HIS A 47 -15.96 -3.20 -8.87
N ILE A 48 -14.91 -3.77 -9.46
CA ILE A 48 -14.88 -5.16 -9.91
C ILE A 48 -14.91 -6.10 -8.71
N ALA A 49 -14.15 -5.79 -7.65
CA ALA A 49 -14.19 -6.54 -6.39
C ALA A 49 -15.62 -6.58 -5.82
N LYS A 50 -16.30 -5.43 -5.80
CA LYS A 50 -17.69 -5.31 -5.30
C LYS A 50 -18.70 -6.05 -6.16
N SER A 51 -18.45 -6.21 -7.46
CA SER A 51 -19.36 -6.91 -8.37
C SER A 51 -19.40 -8.43 -8.19
N GLY A 52 -18.39 -9.01 -7.51
CA GLY A 52 -18.22 -10.46 -7.42
C GLY A 52 -17.84 -11.14 -8.75
N MET A 53 -17.63 -10.39 -9.82
CA MET A 53 -17.18 -10.93 -11.11
C MET A 53 -15.73 -11.37 -11.02
N ASP A 54 -15.43 -12.53 -11.61
CA ASP A 54 -14.04 -12.95 -11.79
C ASP A 54 -13.21 -11.88 -12.55
N PRO A 55 -12.09 -11.40 -11.99
CA PRO A 55 -11.31 -10.30 -12.56
C PRO A 55 -10.74 -10.59 -13.94
N LEU A 56 -10.29 -11.82 -14.18
CA LEU A 56 -9.71 -12.20 -15.47
C LEU A 56 -10.81 -12.32 -16.53
N VAL A 57 -11.99 -12.85 -16.18
CA VAL A 57 -13.17 -12.80 -17.06
C VAL A 57 -13.57 -11.36 -17.36
N HIS A 58 -13.54 -10.47 -16.35
CA HIS A 58 -13.82 -9.07 -16.58
C HIS A 58 -12.84 -8.47 -17.61
N TYR A 59 -11.54 -8.68 -17.39
CA TYR A 59 -10.51 -8.19 -18.30
C TYR A 59 -10.68 -8.73 -19.72
N LEU A 60 -10.90 -10.04 -19.87
CA LEU A 60 -11.01 -10.72 -21.16
C LEU A 60 -12.11 -10.12 -22.06
N PHE A 61 -13.22 -9.66 -21.48
CA PHE A 61 -14.39 -9.21 -22.24
C PHE A 61 -14.64 -7.69 -22.23
N TYR A 62 -14.22 -7.03 -21.15
CA TYR A 62 -14.56 -5.63 -20.85
C TYR A 62 -13.32 -4.80 -20.56
N GLY A 63 -12.45 -5.28 -19.67
CA GLY A 63 -11.36 -4.47 -19.14
C GLY A 63 -10.45 -3.84 -20.21
N TYR A 64 -10.05 -4.62 -21.21
CA TYR A 64 -9.21 -4.09 -22.29
C TYR A 64 -9.90 -3.03 -23.17
N LYS A 65 -11.23 -3.02 -23.22
CA LYS A 65 -12.01 -2.00 -23.95
C LYS A 65 -12.23 -0.73 -23.13
N GLU A 66 -12.11 -0.86 -21.82
CA GLU A 66 -12.22 0.23 -20.85
C GLU A 66 -10.84 0.78 -20.46
N ASP A 67 -9.83 0.55 -21.31
CA ASP A 67 -8.44 0.98 -21.14
C ASP A 67 -7.81 0.55 -19.79
N LYS A 68 -8.20 -0.62 -19.26
CA LYS A 68 -7.69 -1.17 -17.98
C LYS A 68 -6.43 -2.00 -18.19
N ASN A 69 -5.41 -1.79 -17.38
CA ASN A 69 -4.19 -2.61 -17.40
C ASN A 69 -4.44 -3.96 -16.68
N PRO A 70 -3.97 -5.10 -17.23
CA PRO A 70 -4.12 -6.42 -16.61
C PRO A 70 -3.13 -6.66 -15.46
N SER A 71 -2.02 -5.93 -15.43
CA SER A 71 -0.97 -6.02 -14.43
C SER A 71 -0.12 -4.75 -14.42
N ALA A 72 0.74 -4.62 -13.41
CA ALA A 72 1.70 -3.51 -13.31
C ALA A 72 2.72 -3.47 -14.47
N GLN A 73 3.00 -4.59 -15.11
CA GLN A 73 4.02 -4.72 -16.16
C GLN A 73 3.46 -4.56 -17.58
N PHE A 74 2.13 -4.54 -17.75
CA PHE A 74 1.50 -4.43 -19.05
C PHE A 74 0.78 -3.08 -19.19
N ASN A 75 1.40 -2.14 -19.90
CA ASN A 75 0.79 -0.88 -20.25
C ASN A 75 -0.05 -1.03 -21.53
N LEU A 76 -1.37 -1.17 -21.36
CA LEU A 76 -2.32 -1.37 -22.43
C LEU A 76 -2.32 -0.21 -23.43
N LYS A 77 -2.24 1.03 -22.93
CA LYS A 77 -2.28 2.22 -23.78
C LYS A 77 -1.08 2.25 -24.72
N ARG A 78 0.13 2.03 -24.19
CA ARG A 78 1.36 1.95 -24.99
C ARG A 78 1.28 0.83 -26.02
N TYR A 79 0.79 -0.34 -25.61
CA TYR A 79 0.63 -1.47 -26.52
C TYR A 79 -0.28 -1.11 -27.70
N LEU A 80 -1.40 -0.43 -27.44
CA LEU A 80 -2.33 0.00 -28.49
C LEU A 80 -1.84 1.19 -29.33
N GLU A 81 -0.87 1.97 -28.84
CA GLU A 81 -0.18 3.01 -29.60
C GLU A 81 0.81 2.41 -30.60
N GLU A 82 1.54 1.35 -30.18
CA GLU A 82 2.48 0.61 -31.04
C GLU A 82 1.75 -0.26 -32.07
N TYR A 83 0.61 -0.88 -31.67
CA TYR A 83 -0.20 -1.79 -32.49
C TYR A 83 -1.64 -1.28 -32.67
N PRO A 84 -1.86 -0.15 -33.36
CA PRO A 84 -3.17 0.50 -33.48
C PRO A 84 -4.22 -0.35 -34.22
N GLU A 85 -3.81 -1.30 -35.06
CA GLU A 85 -4.67 -2.26 -35.73
C GLU A 85 -5.40 -3.19 -34.75
N ILE A 86 -4.78 -3.53 -33.62
CA ILE A 86 -5.40 -4.38 -32.58
C ILE A 86 -6.63 -3.70 -31.99
N LYS A 87 -6.53 -2.38 -31.75
CA LYS A 87 -7.67 -1.56 -31.32
C LYS A 87 -8.76 -1.52 -32.38
N LYS A 88 -8.41 -1.30 -33.65
CA LYS A 88 -9.36 -1.25 -34.77
C LYS A 88 -10.11 -2.58 -34.97
N MET A 89 -9.43 -3.70 -34.81
CA MET A 89 -10.00 -5.04 -34.93
C MET A 89 -10.76 -5.48 -33.67
N GLY A 90 -10.66 -4.73 -32.57
CA GLY A 90 -11.30 -5.06 -31.29
C GLY A 90 -10.73 -6.32 -30.64
N LEU A 91 -9.51 -6.71 -31.00
CA LEU A 91 -8.82 -7.87 -30.44
C LEU A 91 -8.37 -7.58 -29.01
N ASN A 92 -8.29 -8.62 -28.18
CA ASN A 92 -7.75 -8.47 -26.83
C ASN A 92 -6.23 -8.31 -26.91
N PRO A 93 -5.65 -7.18 -26.46
CA PRO A 93 -4.23 -6.90 -26.65
C PRO A 93 -3.30 -7.84 -25.88
N LEU A 94 -3.71 -8.29 -24.70
CA LEU A 94 -2.90 -9.23 -23.93
C LEU A 94 -2.90 -10.62 -24.56
N VAL A 95 -4.04 -11.08 -25.11
CA VAL A 95 -4.09 -12.33 -25.89
C VAL A 95 -3.21 -12.21 -27.14
N HIS A 96 -3.31 -11.10 -27.86
CA HIS A 96 -2.46 -10.84 -29.01
C HIS A 96 -0.97 -10.85 -28.64
N TYR A 97 -0.61 -10.23 -27.52
CA TYR A 97 0.76 -10.20 -27.04
C TYR A 97 1.32 -11.60 -26.69
N ILE A 98 0.50 -12.45 -26.07
CA ILE A 98 0.86 -13.83 -25.74
C ILE A 98 0.95 -14.69 -27.01
N ASP A 99 0.02 -14.53 -27.95
CA ASP A 99 -0.04 -15.32 -29.19
C ASP A 99 1.13 -15.05 -30.15
N ASN A 100 1.84 -13.94 -29.99
CA ASN A 100 3.01 -13.58 -30.80
C ASN A 100 4.34 -13.75 -30.03
N ASP A 101 4.39 -14.64 -29.03
CA ASP A 101 5.58 -14.95 -28.23
C ASP A 101 6.32 -13.70 -27.71
N HIS A 102 5.56 -12.64 -27.40
CA HIS A 102 6.09 -11.37 -26.91
C HIS A 102 6.99 -10.59 -27.90
N GLU A 103 7.01 -10.96 -29.20
CA GLU A 103 7.86 -10.32 -30.19
C GLU A 103 7.55 -8.83 -30.38
N GLY A 104 8.61 -8.00 -30.38
CA GLY A 104 8.53 -6.57 -30.70
C GLY A 104 8.01 -5.66 -29.59
N PHE A 105 7.49 -6.20 -28.48
CA PHE A 105 7.00 -5.40 -27.36
C PHE A 105 7.63 -5.81 -26.02
N THR A 106 8.53 -4.97 -25.52
CA THR A 106 9.12 -5.12 -24.20
C THR A 106 8.10 -4.74 -23.13
N LEU A 107 7.86 -5.64 -22.16
CA LEU A 107 7.19 -5.26 -20.92
C LEU A 107 8.08 -4.30 -20.16
N GLU A 108 7.62 -3.08 -19.99
CA GLU A 108 8.21 -2.15 -19.04
C GLU A 108 7.29 -2.10 -17.83
N GLU A 109 7.87 -2.41 -16.67
CA GLU A 109 7.20 -2.18 -15.40
C GLU A 109 6.69 -0.75 -15.38
N ASN A 110 5.42 -0.57 -14.96
CA ASN A 110 4.84 0.75 -14.80
C ASN A 110 5.87 1.64 -14.05
N PRO A 111 6.29 2.79 -14.63
CA PRO A 111 7.35 3.60 -14.06
C PRO A 111 7.13 3.98 -12.59
N PHE A 112 5.87 4.06 -12.16
CA PHE A 112 5.49 4.32 -10.78
C PHE A 112 5.66 3.09 -9.87
N VAL A 113 5.39 1.88 -10.36
CA VAL A 113 5.66 0.64 -9.61
C VAL A 113 7.16 0.41 -9.49
N ALA A 114 7.90 0.59 -10.59
CA ALA A 114 9.36 0.58 -10.59
C ALA A 114 9.93 1.62 -9.62
N ARG A 115 9.37 2.84 -9.60
CA ARG A 115 9.76 3.89 -8.65
C ARG A 115 9.45 3.51 -7.21
N ARG A 116 8.26 2.96 -6.91
CA ARG A 116 7.91 2.46 -5.56
C ARG A 116 8.92 1.41 -5.10
N LYS A 117 9.22 0.44 -5.97
CA LYS A 117 10.20 -0.61 -5.68
C LYS A 117 11.58 -0.01 -5.42
N LYS A 118 12.07 0.88 -6.28
CA LYS A 118 13.34 1.60 -6.07
C LYS A 118 13.38 2.30 -4.71
N ILE A 119 12.29 2.99 -4.32
CA ILE A 119 12.21 3.68 -3.02
C ILE A 119 12.31 2.69 -1.86
N LEU A 120 11.59 1.56 -1.92
CA LEU A 120 11.61 0.54 -0.87
C LEU A 120 12.98 -0.15 -0.78
N ASP A 121 13.57 -0.47 -1.92
CA ASP A 121 14.91 -1.07 -2.01
C ASP A 121 15.95 -0.10 -1.43
N THR A 122 15.92 1.17 -1.84
CA THR A 122 16.79 2.23 -1.30
C THR A 122 16.58 2.42 0.19
N ASN A 123 15.34 2.47 0.69
CA ASN A 123 15.07 2.62 2.12
C ASN A 123 15.69 1.47 2.94
N SER A 124 15.62 0.24 2.40
CA SER A 124 16.16 -0.95 3.06
C SER A 124 17.69 -0.94 3.16
N LEU A 125 18.38 -0.29 2.21
CA LEU A 125 19.85 -0.13 2.24
C LEU A 125 20.33 0.85 3.32
N PHE A 126 19.45 1.74 3.79
CA PHE A 126 19.78 2.74 4.81
C PHE A 126 19.37 2.33 6.22
N LEU A 127 18.75 1.15 6.38
CA LEU A 127 18.43 0.63 7.71
C LEU A 127 19.72 0.34 8.47
N ALA A 128 19.82 0.87 9.67
CA ALA A 128 20.91 0.58 10.56
C ALA A 128 20.71 -0.79 11.20
N ASP A 129 21.82 -1.50 11.39
CA ASP A 129 21.84 -2.74 12.14
C ASP A 129 21.96 -2.40 13.63
N TYR A 130 20.81 -2.27 14.29
CA TYR A 130 20.76 -1.99 15.73
C TYR A 130 20.90 -3.29 16.52
N SER A 131 21.83 -3.28 17.47
CA SER A 131 21.85 -4.21 18.59
C SER A 131 21.38 -3.46 19.82
N PHE A 132 20.27 -3.88 20.40
CA PHE A 132 19.73 -3.25 21.60
C PHE A 132 20.25 -3.96 22.85
N ASP A 133 20.96 -3.24 23.72
CA ASP A 133 21.36 -3.76 25.04
C ASP A 133 20.13 -4.00 25.95
N SER A 134 19.12 -3.17 25.79
CA SER A 134 17.77 -3.34 26.33
C SER A 134 16.76 -3.09 25.21
N GLU A 135 15.83 -4.01 24.99
CA GLU A 135 14.68 -3.79 24.11
C GLU A 135 13.53 -3.19 24.95
N PRO A 136 13.36 -1.86 25.03
CA PRO A 136 12.27 -1.25 25.79
C PRO A 136 10.90 -1.57 25.18
N LEU A 137 9.86 -1.69 26.01
CA LEU A 137 8.51 -1.92 25.50
C LEU A 137 8.00 -0.67 24.78
N VAL A 138 7.54 -0.83 23.53
CA VAL A 138 6.86 0.23 22.77
C VAL A 138 5.35 -0.02 22.74
N SER A 139 4.55 0.95 23.20
CA SER A 139 3.09 0.91 23.05
C SER A 139 2.67 1.66 21.78
N ILE A 140 2.15 0.91 20.82
CA ILE A 140 1.65 1.42 19.54
C ILE A 140 0.17 1.76 19.70
N ILE A 141 -0.14 3.05 19.73
CA ILE A 141 -1.49 3.57 19.91
C ILE A 141 -2.08 3.94 18.56
N ILE A 142 -3.22 3.32 18.21
CA ILE A 142 -3.95 3.57 16.98
C ILE A 142 -5.38 3.97 17.32
N LEU A 143 -5.81 5.15 16.88
CA LEU A 143 -7.22 5.53 16.93
C LEU A 143 -7.90 5.15 15.60
N ASN A 144 -9.04 4.47 15.67
CA ASN A 144 -9.78 4.02 14.50
C ASN A 144 -11.24 4.46 14.56
N ARG A 145 -11.81 4.84 13.41
CA ARG A 145 -13.26 4.98 13.23
C ARG A 145 -13.66 4.63 11.81
N ASN A 146 -14.48 3.61 11.62
CA ASN A 146 -14.94 3.14 10.30
C ASN A 146 -13.79 2.92 9.30
N GLY A 147 -12.65 2.44 9.81
CA GLY A 147 -11.39 2.39 9.10
C GLY A 147 -11.00 0.98 8.62
N LEU A 148 -11.94 0.04 8.46
CA LEU A 148 -11.62 -1.36 8.13
C LEU A 148 -10.60 -1.49 6.99
N GLY A 149 -10.81 -0.77 5.89
CA GLY A 149 -9.89 -0.84 4.74
C GLY A 149 -8.51 -0.26 5.03
N HIS A 150 -8.40 0.70 5.96
CA HIS A 150 -7.13 1.27 6.41
C HIS A 150 -6.41 0.27 7.32
N LEU A 151 -7.10 -0.28 8.32
CA LEU A 151 -6.58 -1.33 9.20
C LEU A 151 -6.12 -2.56 8.43
N GLN A 152 -6.84 -2.98 7.38
CA GLN A 152 -6.43 -4.07 6.51
C GLN A 152 -5.11 -3.81 5.81
N ARG A 153 -4.86 -2.56 5.37
CA ARG A 153 -3.58 -2.19 4.74
C ARG A 153 -2.46 -2.07 5.76
N LEU A 154 -2.73 -1.45 6.90
CA LEU A 154 -1.77 -1.31 7.99
C LEU A 154 -1.29 -2.68 8.48
N PHE A 155 -2.23 -3.60 8.73
CA PHE A 155 -1.93 -4.90 9.34
C PHE A 155 -1.55 -6.02 8.36
N ALA A 156 -1.62 -5.82 7.04
CA ALA A 156 -1.39 -6.87 6.04
C ALA A 156 -0.05 -7.63 6.19
N ASP A 157 1.05 -6.91 6.44
CA ASP A 157 2.39 -7.48 6.64
C ASP A 157 3.09 -6.81 7.85
N PHE A 158 2.32 -6.42 8.87
CA PHE A 158 2.81 -5.58 9.97
C PHE A 158 3.97 -6.21 10.73
N ASP A 159 3.83 -7.48 11.12
CA ASP A 159 4.86 -8.19 11.88
C ASP A 159 6.18 -8.30 11.08
N LYS A 160 6.08 -8.71 9.82
CA LYS A 160 7.23 -8.80 8.90
C LYS A 160 7.94 -7.47 8.70
N LYS A 161 7.21 -6.36 8.73
CA LYS A 161 7.75 -5.02 8.50
C LYS A 161 8.31 -4.36 9.77
N THR A 162 7.83 -4.75 10.95
CA THR A 162 8.16 -4.07 12.21
C THR A 162 9.59 -4.33 12.67
N ASN A 163 10.11 -5.55 12.49
CA ASN A 163 11.48 -5.94 12.82
C ASN A 163 11.93 -5.48 14.23
N TYR A 164 11.03 -5.56 15.21
CA TYR A 164 11.27 -5.22 16.60
C TYR A 164 10.33 -6.07 17.46
N SER A 165 10.82 -6.68 18.54
CA SER A 165 10.08 -7.76 19.20
C SER A 165 9.24 -7.29 20.39
N ASN A 166 9.70 -6.28 21.13
CA ASN A 166 9.08 -5.87 22.38
C ASN A 166 8.05 -4.74 22.20
N TYR A 167 6.90 -5.04 21.62
CA TYR A 167 5.82 -4.08 21.43
C TYR A 167 4.44 -4.61 21.86
N GLU A 168 3.56 -3.69 22.23
CA GLU A 168 2.13 -3.92 22.35
C GLU A 168 1.36 -2.98 21.43
N ILE A 169 0.16 -3.36 21.01
CA ILE A 169 -0.70 -2.51 20.19
C ILE A 169 -1.98 -2.22 20.96
N ILE A 170 -2.33 -0.94 21.09
CA ILE A 170 -3.58 -0.48 21.68
C ILE A 170 -4.38 0.21 20.59
N VAL A 171 -5.48 -0.42 20.17
CA VAL A 171 -6.40 0.17 19.20
C VAL A 171 -7.62 0.71 19.91
N VAL A 172 -7.83 2.02 19.83
CA VAL A 172 -9.05 2.67 20.31
C VAL A 172 -10.04 2.71 19.16
N ASP A 173 -11.06 1.86 19.21
CA ASP A 173 -12.18 1.94 18.29
C ASP A 173 -13.17 3.01 18.75
N ASN A 174 -13.33 4.04 17.93
CA ASN A 174 -14.02 5.27 18.29
C ASN A 174 -15.48 5.26 17.83
N ALA A 175 -16.21 4.24 18.28
CA ALA A 175 -17.58 3.92 17.89
C ALA A 175 -17.71 3.66 16.38
N SER A 176 -16.95 2.70 15.86
CA SER A 176 -17.11 2.22 14.49
C SER A 176 -18.42 1.45 14.31
N CYS A 177 -19.03 1.62 13.14
CA CYS A 177 -20.22 0.88 12.70
C CYS A 177 -19.90 -0.12 11.57
N ASP A 178 -18.63 -0.26 11.20
CA ASP A 178 -18.16 -1.24 10.23
C ASP A 178 -17.58 -2.48 10.94
N LYS A 179 -16.91 -3.36 10.18
CA LYS A 179 -16.30 -4.58 10.72
C LYS A 179 -14.89 -4.37 11.30
N SER A 180 -14.50 -3.14 11.65
CA SER A 180 -13.15 -2.86 12.18
C SER A 180 -12.82 -3.70 13.40
N VAL A 181 -13.72 -3.74 14.39
CA VAL A 181 -13.52 -4.50 15.65
C VAL A 181 -13.44 -6.00 15.39
N GLU A 182 -14.36 -6.56 14.59
CA GLU A 182 -14.33 -7.97 14.16
C GLU A 182 -12.98 -8.32 13.50
N TYR A 183 -12.49 -7.46 12.62
CA TYR A 183 -11.19 -7.64 11.96
C TYR A 183 -10.03 -7.59 12.95
N LEU A 184 -10.00 -6.64 13.89
CA LEU A 184 -8.93 -6.52 14.88
C LEU A 184 -8.82 -7.76 15.76
N HIS A 185 -9.94 -8.33 16.21
CA HIS A 185 -9.95 -9.57 17.00
C HIS A 185 -9.54 -10.81 16.19
N SER A 186 -9.61 -10.76 14.87
CA SER A 186 -9.17 -11.86 14.01
C SER A 186 -7.65 -11.93 13.80
N LEU A 187 -6.92 -10.87 14.15
CA LEU A 187 -5.49 -10.77 13.94
C LEU A 187 -4.71 -11.52 15.04
N ASN A 188 -3.69 -12.29 14.62
CA ASN A 188 -2.74 -12.92 15.54
C ASN A 188 -1.59 -11.95 15.85
N LEU A 189 -1.89 -10.86 16.55
CA LEU A 189 -0.96 -9.80 16.97
C LEU A 189 -1.24 -9.41 18.42
N PRO A 190 -0.29 -8.80 19.15
CA PRO A 190 -0.48 -8.37 20.54
C PRO A 190 -1.37 -7.12 20.63
N ILE A 191 -2.63 -7.22 20.19
CA ILE A 191 -3.59 -6.12 20.09
C ILE A 191 -4.55 -6.14 21.28
N ARG A 192 -4.64 -5.01 21.98
CA ARG A 192 -5.69 -4.68 22.93
C ARG A 192 -6.64 -3.67 22.28
N VAL A 193 -7.92 -4.05 22.14
CA VAL A 193 -8.96 -3.17 21.60
C VAL A 193 -9.68 -2.46 22.75
N ILE A 194 -9.85 -1.14 22.65
CA ILE A 194 -10.70 -0.32 23.51
C ILE A 194 -11.88 0.17 22.66
N GLU A 195 -13.07 -0.34 22.93
CA GLU A 195 -14.28 0.05 22.19
C GLU A 195 -15.00 1.19 22.91
N ASN A 196 -14.99 2.39 22.31
CA ASN A 196 -15.75 3.51 22.82
C ASN A 196 -17.22 3.39 22.40
N SER A 197 -18.13 3.74 23.31
CA SER A 197 -19.56 3.85 23.01
C SER A 197 -19.91 5.07 22.14
N GLU A 198 -19.03 6.06 22.08
CA GLU A 198 -19.22 7.29 21.30
C GLU A 198 -17.93 7.71 20.58
N ASN A 199 -18.09 8.50 19.53
CA ASN A 199 -16.97 9.08 18.79
C ASN A 199 -16.40 10.29 19.55
N VAL A 200 -15.27 10.10 20.22
CA VAL A 200 -14.53 11.15 20.92
C VAL A 200 -13.54 11.88 20.00
N SER A 201 -12.93 12.97 20.47
CA SER A 201 -11.90 13.68 19.68
C SER A 201 -10.63 12.84 19.50
N PHE A 202 -9.88 13.14 18.43
CA PHE A 202 -8.63 12.43 18.11
C PHE A 202 -7.64 12.44 19.28
N SER A 203 -7.44 13.60 19.90
CA SER A 203 -6.56 13.75 21.06
C SER A 203 -7.08 13.00 22.28
N LYS A 204 -8.40 13.01 22.53
CA LYS A 204 -8.98 12.31 23.69
C LYS A 204 -8.75 10.80 23.57
N GLY A 205 -9.04 10.20 22.41
CA GLY A 205 -8.84 8.77 22.19
C GLY A 205 -7.40 8.34 22.40
N ASN A 206 -6.44 9.07 21.80
CA ASN A 206 -5.02 8.81 21.99
C ASN A 206 -4.58 8.97 23.46
N ASN A 207 -5.02 10.03 24.14
CA ASN A 207 -4.67 10.30 25.53
C ASN A 207 -5.23 9.23 26.49
N ASP A 208 -6.43 8.70 26.21
CA ASP A 208 -7.02 7.65 27.04
C ASP A 208 -6.28 6.31 26.87
N ALA A 209 -5.82 5.98 25.66
CA ALA A 209 -4.92 4.84 25.44
C ALA A 209 -3.55 5.04 26.10
N ALA A 210 -2.97 6.23 26.00
CA ALA A 210 -1.67 6.54 26.60
C ALA A 210 -1.62 6.33 28.12
N LYS A 211 -2.74 6.55 28.82
CA LYS A 211 -2.85 6.35 30.28
C LYS A 211 -2.77 4.89 30.71
N ILE A 212 -3.07 3.95 29.80
CA ILE A 212 -3.10 2.51 30.10
C ILE A 212 -2.02 1.72 29.37
N ALA A 213 -1.19 2.42 28.60
CA ALA A 213 -0.03 1.87 27.93
C ALA A 213 1.02 1.43 28.97
N ASN A 214 1.66 0.29 28.71
CA ASN A 214 2.71 -0.27 29.55
C ASN A 214 4.12 0.04 29.05
N GLY A 215 4.23 0.57 27.83
CA GLY A 215 5.50 0.85 27.16
C GLY A 215 6.22 2.04 27.77
N GLU A 216 7.54 1.94 27.76
CA GLU A 216 8.43 3.06 28.09
C GLU A 216 8.40 4.12 27.00
N TYR A 217 8.15 3.70 25.75
CA TYR A 217 7.92 4.59 24.61
C TYR A 217 6.50 4.44 24.07
N LEU A 218 5.91 5.57 23.69
CA LEU A 218 4.62 5.63 23.03
C LEU A 218 4.82 6.04 21.57
N ILE A 219 4.12 5.36 20.66
CA ILE A 219 3.94 5.84 19.29
C ILE A 219 2.46 6.07 19.01
N LEU A 220 2.14 7.28 18.54
CA LEU A 220 0.83 7.62 18.02
C LEU A 220 0.83 7.33 16.52
N LEU A 221 0.20 6.22 16.12
CA LEU A 221 0.20 5.72 14.76
C LEU A 221 -1.18 5.89 14.14
N ASN A 222 -1.27 6.66 13.05
CA ASN A 222 -2.52 6.76 12.31
C ASN A 222 -2.87 5.40 11.68
N ASN A 223 -4.17 5.11 11.59
CA ASN A 223 -4.66 3.85 11.02
C ASN A 223 -4.47 3.73 9.50
N ASP A 224 -4.16 4.83 8.80
CA ASP A 224 -4.10 4.93 7.35
C ASP A 224 -2.70 4.87 6.74
N ILE A 225 -1.69 4.57 7.55
CA ILE A 225 -0.29 4.43 7.12
C ILE A 225 0.02 3.00 6.64
N GLU A 226 1.04 2.88 5.78
CA GLU A 226 1.63 1.59 5.39
C GLU A 226 3.10 1.58 5.85
N PRO A 227 3.46 0.80 6.89
CA PRO A 227 4.85 0.75 7.34
C PRO A 227 5.77 0.14 6.27
N THR A 228 7.03 0.54 6.29
CA THR A 228 8.11 -0.11 5.53
C THR A 228 8.91 -1.03 6.45
N TYR A 229 9.70 -1.94 5.87
CA TYR A 229 10.55 -2.83 6.66
C TYR A 229 11.51 -2.03 7.56
N GLY A 230 11.68 -2.48 8.81
CA GLY A 230 12.58 -1.88 9.79
C GLY A 230 12.06 -0.62 10.48
N TRP A 231 10.82 -0.19 10.22
CA TRP A 231 10.34 1.13 10.64
C TRP A 231 10.44 1.37 12.15
N LEU A 232 10.06 0.38 12.99
CA LEU A 232 10.08 0.54 14.44
C LEU A 232 11.50 0.41 14.99
N ASN A 233 12.28 -0.53 14.46
CA ASN A 233 13.70 -0.71 14.77
C ASN A 233 14.49 0.60 14.62
N GLU A 234 14.30 1.30 13.49
CA GLU A 234 14.95 2.59 13.23
C GLU A 234 14.54 3.67 14.23
N MET A 235 13.25 3.74 14.56
CA MET A 235 12.75 4.74 15.50
C MET A 235 13.30 4.52 16.90
N VAL A 236 13.26 3.28 17.39
CA VAL A 236 13.80 2.91 18.71
C VAL A 236 15.32 3.10 18.75
N GLY A 237 16.04 2.64 17.73
CA GLY A 237 17.49 2.81 17.62
C GLY A 237 17.92 4.27 17.57
N THR A 238 17.15 5.12 16.90
CA THR A 238 17.41 6.57 16.88
C THR A 238 17.29 7.18 18.28
N VAL A 239 16.27 6.80 19.06
CA VAL A 239 16.09 7.32 20.42
C VAL A 239 17.19 6.83 21.35
N LEU A 240 17.50 5.53 21.33
CA LEU A 240 18.44 4.93 22.28
C LEU A 240 19.89 5.35 22.04
N ASN A 241 20.28 5.66 20.80
CA ASN A 241 21.65 6.07 20.47
C ASN A 241 21.89 7.58 20.55
N ASN A 242 20.88 8.38 20.94
CA ASN A 242 21.02 9.84 21.00
C ASN A 242 20.39 10.39 22.29
N GLU A 243 21.22 10.71 23.28
CA GLU A 243 20.78 11.25 24.58
C GLU A 243 20.02 12.59 24.48
N ASN A 244 20.17 13.32 23.37
CA ASN A 244 19.52 14.61 23.14
C ASN A 244 18.20 14.53 22.36
N VAL A 245 17.65 13.33 22.15
CA VAL A 245 16.40 13.11 21.39
C VAL A 245 15.22 12.96 22.33
N GLY A 246 14.29 13.92 22.29
CA GLY A 246 13.03 13.86 23.05
C GLY A 246 11.87 13.17 22.32
N SER A 247 11.91 13.10 20.99
CA SER A 247 10.91 12.37 20.18
C SER A 247 11.48 12.05 18.80
N VAL A 248 11.02 10.94 18.20
CA VAL A 248 11.34 10.58 16.81
C VAL A 248 10.08 10.53 15.98
N GLY A 249 10.15 11.08 14.77
CA GLY A 249 9.10 10.97 13.76
C GLY A 249 9.64 10.32 12.50
N ALA A 250 8.91 9.35 11.97
CA ALA A 250 9.26 8.75 10.68
C ALA A 250 9.05 9.74 9.54
N LYS A 251 9.87 9.60 8.50
CA LYS A 251 9.64 10.25 7.22
C LYS A 251 8.46 9.56 6.51
N LEU A 252 7.45 10.35 6.16
CA LEU A 252 6.27 9.91 5.43
C LEU A 252 6.37 10.29 3.97
N ILE A 253 6.06 9.33 3.10
CA ILE A 253 6.06 9.50 1.64
C ILE A 253 4.65 9.23 1.15
N PHE A 254 4.14 10.10 0.28
CA PHE A 254 2.84 9.87 -0.33
C PHE A 254 2.83 8.58 -1.17
N PRO A 255 1.73 7.81 -1.15
CA PRO A 255 1.60 6.62 -1.99
C PRO A 255 1.53 7.03 -3.47
N TYR A 256 1.50 6.02 -4.34
CA TYR A 256 1.12 6.25 -5.73
C TYR A 256 -0.35 6.64 -5.83
N TYR A 257 -0.63 7.71 -6.55
CA TYR A 257 -1.97 8.12 -6.93
C TYR A 257 -2.19 7.86 -8.42
N GLU A 258 -3.27 7.16 -8.74
CA GLU A 258 -3.68 6.88 -10.12
C GLU A 258 -4.43 8.06 -10.76
N ASP A 259 -5.08 8.91 -9.96
CA ASP A 259 -5.83 10.07 -10.45
C ASP A 259 -4.88 11.20 -10.88
N MET A 260 -5.16 11.83 -12.02
CA MET A 260 -4.30 12.87 -12.58
C MET A 260 -4.10 14.08 -11.66
N GLU A 261 -5.08 14.39 -10.80
CA GLU A 261 -5.04 15.55 -9.90
C GLU A 261 -3.99 15.35 -8.79
N SER A 262 -3.94 14.16 -8.19
CA SER A 262 -3.02 13.82 -7.10
C SER A 262 -1.74 13.15 -7.59
N GLN A 263 -1.68 12.74 -8.86
CA GLN A 263 -0.53 12.03 -9.43
C GLN A 263 0.79 12.78 -9.20
N GLY A 264 0.79 14.11 -9.30
CA GLY A 264 1.97 14.96 -9.07
C GLY A 264 2.53 14.90 -7.64
N LYS A 265 1.75 14.46 -6.64
CA LYS A 265 2.20 14.25 -5.26
C LYS A 265 2.80 12.86 -5.03
N SER A 266 2.60 11.93 -5.95
CA SER A 266 3.04 10.54 -5.78
C SER A 266 4.53 10.47 -5.45
N PHE A 267 4.86 9.74 -4.39
CA PHE A 267 6.24 9.55 -3.93
C PHE A 267 6.99 10.81 -3.49
N SER A 268 6.29 11.93 -3.29
CA SER A 268 6.88 13.11 -2.65
C SER A 268 6.87 12.96 -1.12
N ILE A 269 7.76 13.67 -0.44
CA ILE A 269 7.77 13.69 1.03
C ILE A 269 6.53 14.44 1.51
N GLN A 270 5.71 13.73 2.30
CA GLN A 270 4.64 14.34 3.06
C GLN A 270 5.20 15.00 4.32
N HIS A 271 6.09 14.31 5.02
CA HIS A 271 6.71 14.76 6.26
C HIS A 271 8.12 14.18 6.40
N ALA A 272 9.12 14.99 6.73
CA ALA A 272 10.52 14.54 6.84
C ALA A 272 10.92 14.06 8.24
N GLY A 273 10.06 14.20 9.26
CA GLY A 273 10.35 13.88 10.66
C GLY A 273 10.09 15.09 11.58
N VAL A 274 10.02 14.84 12.89
CA VAL A 274 9.57 15.83 13.88
C VAL A 274 10.75 16.67 14.38
N LYS A 275 10.59 18.00 14.37
CA LYS A 275 11.52 18.92 15.04
C LYS A 275 10.75 19.81 16.01
N PHE A 276 11.22 19.88 17.25
CA PHE A 276 10.75 20.90 18.19
C PHE A 276 11.46 22.21 17.88
N ARG A 277 10.67 23.27 17.69
CA ARG A 277 11.17 24.63 17.58
C ARG A 277 10.77 25.40 18.82
N GLU A 278 11.72 26.18 19.35
CA GLU A 278 11.38 27.21 20.33
C GLU A 278 10.72 28.37 19.57
N GLU A 279 9.40 28.49 19.68
CA GLU A 279 8.67 29.66 19.20
C GLU A 279 8.54 30.69 20.34
N ARG A 280 9.05 31.91 20.11
CA ARG A 280 8.86 33.00 21.06
C ARG A 280 7.39 33.43 21.03
N THR A 281 6.70 33.12 22.12
CA THR A 281 5.37 33.60 22.59
C THR A 281 4.08 33.02 21.96
N PRO A 282 3.19 32.38 22.77
CA PRO A 282 3.41 31.82 24.11
C PRO A 282 4.22 30.51 23.99
N TYR A 283 5.08 30.21 24.97
CA TYR A 283 6.00 29.06 24.96
C TYR A 283 5.26 27.72 24.80
N ILE A 284 5.06 27.30 23.57
CA ILE A 284 4.56 25.99 23.19
C ILE A 284 5.66 25.37 22.34
N TYR A 285 6.30 24.32 22.86
CA TYR A 285 7.10 23.43 22.02
C TYR A 285 6.13 22.68 21.10
N GLY A 286 5.88 23.22 19.91
CA GLY A 286 5.07 22.56 18.90
C GLY A 286 5.92 21.64 18.04
N PRO A 287 5.49 20.41 17.73
CA PRO A 287 6.11 19.63 16.67
C PRO A 287 5.89 20.35 15.34
N TYR A 288 6.96 20.78 14.67
CA TYR A 288 6.87 21.27 13.30
C TYR A 288 7.14 20.13 12.33
N HIS A 289 6.23 19.94 11.39
CA HIS A 289 6.43 19.00 10.31
C HIS A 289 7.32 19.62 9.23
N GLU A 290 8.57 19.18 9.08
CA GLU A 290 9.41 19.66 8.00
C GLU A 290 8.89 19.08 6.67
N HIS A 291 8.27 19.94 5.86
CA HIS A 291 7.76 19.58 4.54
C HIS A 291 8.82 19.91 3.49
N MET A 292 9.46 18.90 2.92
CA MET A 292 10.27 19.08 1.72
C MET A 292 9.47 18.67 0.48
N TYR A 293 8.90 19.66 -0.21
CA TYR A 293 8.36 19.46 -1.57
C TYR A 293 9.52 19.37 -2.58
N SER A 294 10.36 18.34 -2.45
CA SER A 294 11.45 18.08 -3.38
C SER A 294 11.24 16.74 -4.07
N THR A 295 11.15 16.76 -5.39
CA THR A 295 11.20 15.58 -6.25
C THR A 295 12.62 15.00 -6.37
N MET A 296 13.63 15.68 -5.80
CA MET A 296 15.06 15.42 -6.01
C MET A 296 15.73 14.45 -5.01
N LEU A 297 14.99 13.82 -4.10
CA LEU A 297 15.62 12.96 -3.08
C LEU A 297 16.18 11.62 -3.61
N PHE A 298 16.08 11.37 -4.91
CA PHE A 298 16.68 10.21 -5.56
C PHE A 298 17.44 10.57 -6.84
N SER A 299 17.91 11.82 -6.98
CA SER A 299 19.02 12.07 -7.91
C SER A 299 20.28 11.45 -7.29
N ASP A 300 21.06 10.75 -8.09
CA ASP A 300 22.30 10.06 -7.66
C ASP A 300 23.38 11.03 -7.11
N GLU A 301 23.06 12.32 -6.94
CA GLU A 301 24.00 13.41 -6.64
C GLU A 301 23.95 13.94 -5.19
N LEU A 302 23.00 13.51 -4.34
CA LEU A 302 22.96 13.93 -2.92
C LEU A 302 23.62 12.89 -1.99
N ASN A 303 24.80 12.43 -2.36
CA ASN A 303 25.82 11.93 -1.43
C ASN A 303 26.67 13.12 -0.97
N HIS A 304 26.11 13.98 -0.12
CA HIS A 304 26.91 14.97 0.57
C HIS A 304 26.74 14.86 2.08
N LYS A 305 27.76 14.19 2.65
CA LYS A 305 28.34 14.37 3.98
C LYS A 305 27.38 14.29 5.17
N LYS A 306 27.48 13.16 5.88
CA LYS A 306 27.30 13.13 7.33
C LYS A 306 28.30 14.13 7.94
N GLU A 307 27.79 15.20 8.52
CA GLU A 307 28.42 15.95 9.61
C GLU A 307 27.57 15.76 10.85
#